data_AF-A0A420N8B4-F1
#
_entry.id   AF-A0A420N8B4-F1
#
_cell.length_a   1.000
_cell.length_b   1.000
_cell.length_c   1.000
_cell.angle_alpha   90.00
_cell.angle_beta   90.00
_cell.angle_gamma   90.00
#
_symmetry.space_group_name_H-M   'P 1'
#
loop_
_entity.id
_entity.type
_entity.pdbx_description
1 polymer ?
#
loop_
_entity_poly.entity_id
_entity_poly.type
_entity_poly.pdbx_seq_one_letter_code
_entity_poly.pdbx_strand_id
1 'polypeptide(L)'
;MRFTASLFAILAATSALASVVSPATEGDSNVLISRAGEWGKCNGTSCKVNGKNYACNKGKCTAQSGGGDGKACNKLGGSICCPGGRMKGKTCP
;
A
#
# COMPACT_ATOMS: atom_id res chain seq x y z
N MET A 1 10.08 -53.74 -32.09
CA MET A 1 9.31 -53.79 -30.82
C MET A 1 8.97 -52.37 -30.42
N ARG A 2 7.69 -52.05 -30.21
CA ARG A 2 7.19 -50.69 -29.95
C ARG A 2 7.13 -50.49 -28.43
N PHE A 3 7.88 -49.53 -27.89
CA PHE A 3 7.78 -49.15 -26.48
C PHE A 3 6.68 -48.12 -26.30
N THR A 4 5.67 -48.52 -25.54
CA THR A 4 4.49 -47.76 -25.16
C THR A 4 4.80 -46.67 -24.14
N ALA A 5 4.26 -45.48 -24.43
CA ALA A 5 3.60 -44.53 -23.53
C ALA A 5 4.15 -44.29 -22.11
N SER A 6 4.46 -43.01 -21.82
CA SER A 6 3.95 -42.33 -20.62
C SER A 6 4.08 -40.81 -20.77
N LEU A 7 2.97 -40.18 -21.14
CA LEU A 7 2.79 -38.73 -21.11
C LEU A 7 2.56 -38.32 -19.66
N PHE A 8 3.58 -37.73 -19.01
CA PHE A 8 3.36 -36.97 -17.77
C PHE A 8 2.80 -35.60 -18.13
N ALA A 9 1.47 -35.48 -18.11
CA ALA A 9 0.80 -34.20 -18.20
C ALA A 9 0.99 -33.43 -16.87
N ILE A 10 1.93 -32.50 -16.84
CA ILE A 10 2.11 -31.56 -15.73
C ILE A 10 1.02 -30.50 -15.87
N LEU A 11 -0.08 -30.67 -15.14
CA LEU A 11 -1.10 -29.64 -14.99
C LEU A 11 -0.55 -28.54 -14.07
N ALA A 12 0.19 -27.60 -14.64
CA ALA A 12 0.57 -26.38 -13.93
C ALA A 12 -0.69 -25.50 -13.78
N ALA A 13 -1.31 -25.56 -12.61
CA ALA A 13 -2.36 -24.62 -12.23
C ALA A 13 -1.76 -23.22 -12.12
N THR A 14 -1.75 -22.48 -13.22
CA THR A 14 -1.47 -21.04 -13.21
C THR A 14 -2.64 -20.36 -12.51
N SER A 15 -2.49 -20.15 -11.20
CA SER A 15 -3.36 -19.27 -10.44
C SER A 15 -3.17 -17.86 -10.98
N ALA A 16 -4.09 -17.46 -11.87
CA ALA A 16 -4.24 -16.08 -12.27
C ALA A 16 -4.58 -15.28 -11.01
N LEU A 17 -3.60 -14.54 -10.48
CA LEU A 17 -3.86 -13.51 -9.49
C LEU A 17 -4.64 -12.41 -10.20
N ALA A 18 -5.96 -12.50 -10.14
CA ALA A 18 -6.86 -11.42 -10.45
C ALA A 18 -6.55 -10.27 -9.46
N SER A 19 -5.75 -9.31 -9.90
CA SER A 19 -5.61 -8.02 -9.21
C SER A 19 -6.95 -7.29 -9.33
N VAL A 20 -7.78 -7.44 -8.32
CA VAL A 20 -9.02 -6.69 -8.15
C VAL A 20 -8.62 -5.24 -7.88
N VAL A 21 -8.63 -4.41 -8.92
CA VAL A 21 -8.62 -2.95 -8.74
C VAL A 21 -10.02 -2.55 -8.27
N SER A 22 -10.20 -2.41 -6.96
CA SER A 22 -11.41 -1.82 -6.40
C SER A 22 -11.54 -0.37 -6.89
N PRO A 23 -12.69 0.05 -7.44
CA PRO A 23 -12.95 1.46 -7.71
C PRO A 23 -12.99 2.20 -6.38
N ALA A 24 -12.14 3.21 -6.23
CA ALA A 24 -12.19 4.16 -5.13
C ALA A 24 -13.35 5.13 -5.35
N THR A 25 -14.57 4.68 -5.08
CA THR A 25 -15.69 5.55 -4.68
C THR A 25 -15.69 5.47 -3.15
N GLU A 26 -15.58 6.52 -2.37
CA GLU A 26 -16.47 7.67 -2.22
C GLU A 26 -15.84 8.70 -1.27
N GLY A 27 -16.34 9.94 -1.32
CA GLY A 27 -16.33 10.84 -0.16
C GLY A 27 -15.45 12.07 -0.26
N ASP A 28 -15.84 13.03 -1.09
CA ASP A 28 -15.60 14.44 -0.79
C ASP A 28 -16.35 14.76 0.51
N SER A 29 -15.63 15.04 1.60
CA SER A 29 -16.14 15.83 2.72
C SER A 29 -15.04 16.13 3.72
N ASN A 30 -14.76 17.43 3.86
CA ASN A 30 -14.20 18.08 5.03
C ASN A 30 -12.71 17.84 5.34
N VAL A 31 -11.93 18.85 4.93
CA VAL A 31 -10.75 19.34 5.64
C VAL A 31 -11.10 19.53 7.12
N LEU A 32 -10.86 18.53 7.96
CA LEU A 32 -10.88 18.67 9.40
C LEU A 32 -9.54 18.20 9.95
N ILE A 33 -8.94 19.09 10.72
CA ILE A 33 -7.63 18.98 11.36
C ILE A 33 -7.63 17.72 12.24
N SER A 34 -7.10 16.59 11.74
CA SER A 34 -7.04 15.38 12.54
C SER A 34 -5.92 15.46 13.57
N ARG A 35 -6.34 15.67 14.81
CA ARG A 35 -5.57 15.46 16.03
C ARG A 35 -5.00 14.04 16.01
N ALA A 36 -3.70 13.87 15.77
CA ALA A 36 -2.91 12.64 15.91
C ALA A 36 -3.36 11.36 15.16
N GLY A 37 -4.59 11.29 14.64
CA GLY A 37 -5.11 10.21 13.81
C GLY A 37 -4.93 10.56 12.33
N GLU A 38 -4.39 9.61 11.58
CA GLU A 38 -4.36 9.52 10.12
C GLU A 38 -4.54 10.84 9.33
N TRP A 39 -3.41 11.40 8.88
CA TRP A 39 -3.38 12.58 7.99
C TRP A 39 -3.78 12.25 6.56
N GLY A 40 -3.50 11.03 6.09
CA GLY A 40 -3.88 10.54 4.79
C GLY A 40 -3.65 9.05 4.64
N LYS A 41 -3.74 8.57 3.40
CA LYS A 41 -3.53 7.16 3.06
C LYS A 41 -2.50 6.99 1.96
N CYS A 42 -1.70 5.96 2.05
CA CYS A 42 -0.80 5.53 1.01
C CYS A 42 -1.56 5.27 -0.29
N ASN A 43 -1.06 5.82 -1.39
CA ASN A 43 -1.50 5.51 -2.74
C ASN A 43 -0.26 5.32 -3.64
N GLY A 44 0.00 4.08 -4.06
CA GLY A 44 1.26 3.64 -4.63
C GLY A 44 2.42 3.85 -3.65
N THR A 45 3.42 4.63 -4.05
CA THR A 45 4.61 4.91 -3.23
C THR A 45 4.50 6.19 -2.39
N SER A 46 3.39 6.93 -2.51
CA SER A 46 3.18 8.25 -1.90
C SER A 46 2.04 8.26 -0.88
N CYS A 47 2.04 9.25 0.01
CA CYS A 47 0.95 9.51 0.94
C CYS A 47 -0.06 10.46 0.28
N LYS A 48 -1.27 9.97 -0.01
CA LYS A 48 -2.36 10.75 -0.61
C LYS A 48 -3.20 11.41 0.47
N VAL A 49 -3.36 12.73 0.35
CA VAL A 49 -4.21 13.54 1.22
C VAL A 49 -5.05 14.44 0.33
N ASN A 50 -6.36 14.36 0.47
CA ASN A 50 -7.30 15.21 -0.26
C ASN A 50 -7.02 15.27 -1.79
N GLY A 51 -6.80 14.10 -2.41
CA GLY A 51 -6.50 13.99 -3.84
C GLY A 51 -5.06 14.33 -4.25
N LYS A 52 -4.21 14.86 -3.36
CA LYS A 52 -2.82 15.20 -3.66
C LYS A 52 -1.87 14.13 -3.12
N ASN A 53 -0.89 13.72 -3.93
CA ASN A 53 0.15 12.78 -3.53
C ASN A 53 1.34 13.54 -2.96
N TYR A 54 1.76 13.15 -1.76
CA TYR A 54 2.92 13.70 -1.08
C TYR A 54 3.98 12.63 -0.85
N ALA A 55 5.24 13.00 -1.08
CA ALA A 55 6.36 12.11 -0.83
C ALA A 55 6.54 11.85 0.67
N CYS A 56 6.86 10.61 1.02
CA CYS A 56 7.19 10.22 2.38
C CYS A 56 8.58 10.75 2.76
N ASN A 57 8.68 11.56 3.82
CA ASN A 57 9.98 11.98 4.36
C ASN A 57 10.63 10.90 5.22
N LYS A 58 9.81 10.01 5.80
CA LYS A 58 10.22 8.84 6.60
C LYS A 58 9.32 7.66 6.27
N GLY A 59 9.89 6.46 6.21
CA GLY A 59 9.18 5.24 5.81
C GLY A 59 8.82 5.23 4.32
N LYS A 60 7.99 4.26 3.92
CA LYS A 60 7.51 4.11 2.55
C LYS A 60 6.11 3.51 2.54
N CYS A 61 5.32 3.90 1.54
CA CYS A 61 4.02 3.31 1.26
C CYS A 61 4.10 1.96 0.51
N THR A 62 5.27 1.34 0.43
CA THR A 62 5.47 0.03 -0.20
C THR A 62 5.15 -1.10 0.77
N ALA A 63 4.59 -2.20 0.27
CA ALA A 63 4.27 -3.39 1.07
C ALA A 63 5.48 -3.93 1.87
N GLN A 64 6.68 -3.90 1.28
CA GLN A 64 7.92 -4.34 1.94
C GLN A 64 8.28 -3.52 3.20
N SER A 65 7.73 -2.32 3.35
CA SER A 65 7.94 -1.45 4.52
C SER A 65 6.79 -1.55 5.52
N GLY A 66 5.90 -2.54 5.38
CA GLY A 66 4.64 -2.59 6.14
C GLY A 66 3.57 -1.63 5.62
N GLY A 67 3.85 -0.94 4.50
CA GLY A 67 2.92 -0.06 3.79
C GLY A 67 2.00 -0.80 2.82
N GLY A 68 1.58 -0.09 1.78
CA GLY A 68 0.63 -0.52 0.76
C GLY A 68 -0.48 0.50 0.57
N ASP A 69 -1.15 0.48 -0.59
CA ASP A 69 -2.32 1.32 -0.85
C ASP A 69 -3.36 1.20 0.28
N GLY A 70 -3.89 2.33 0.71
CA GLY A 70 -4.88 2.41 1.80
C GLY A 70 -4.30 2.44 3.21
N LYS A 71 -3.00 2.16 3.41
CA LYS A 71 -2.36 2.28 4.74
C LYS A 71 -2.31 3.73 5.21
N ALA A 72 -2.50 3.94 6.51
CA ALA A 72 -2.38 5.25 7.12
C ALA A 72 -0.98 5.86 6.90
N CYS A 73 -0.95 7.15 6.62
CA CYS A 73 0.26 7.97 6.69
C CYS A 73 -0.06 9.23 7.49
N ASN A 74 0.93 9.74 8.23
CA ASN A 74 0.74 10.81 9.19
C ASN A 74 1.70 11.97 8.97
N LYS A 75 1.28 13.19 9.34
CA LYS A 75 2.18 14.36 9.34
C LYS A 75 2.67 14.62 10.76
N LEU A 76 3.94 14.31 11.03
CA LEU A 76 4.57 14.50 12.33
C LEU A 76 5.61 15.61 12.23
N GLY A 77 5.43 16.67 13.02
CA GLY A 77 6.41 17.77 13.13
C GLY A 77 6.75 18.43 11.78
N GLY A 78 5.79 18.53 10.86
CA GLY A 78 5.98 19.09 9.53
C GLY A 78 6.49 18.10 8.47
N SER A 79 6.91 16.90 8.86
CA SER A 79 7.35 15.83 7.96
C SER A 79 6.29 14.75 7.79
N ILE A 80 6.27 14.13 6.61
CA ILE A 80 5.34 13.05 6.28
C ILE A 80 5.96 11.71 6.68
N CYS A 81 5.32 11.05 7.63
CA CYS A 81 5.65 9.75 8.21
C CYS A 81 4.76 8.69 7.53
N CYS A 82 5.37 7.84 6.73
CA CYS A 82 4.73 6.69 6.10
C CYS A 82 5.13 5.39 6.81
N PRO A 83 4.43 4.28 6.54
CA PRO A 83 4.70 3.01 7.18
C PRO A 83 6.14 2.52 7.08
N GLY A 84 6.57 1.83 8.13
CA GLY A 84 7.95 1.34 8.28
C GLY A 84 8.98 2.44 8.58
N GLY A 85 8.55 3.70 8.71
CA GLY A 85 9.40 4.81 9.12
C GLY A 85 9.48 4.97 10.64
N ARG A 86 10.47 5.73 11.09
CA ARG A 86 10.58 6.22 12.47
C ARG A 86 10.88 7.71 12.48
N MET A 87 10.29 8.43 13.43
CA MET A 87 10.51 9.86 13.61
C MET A 87 10.61 10.19 15.11
N LYS A 88 11.73 10.78 15.53
CA LYS A 88 12.01 11.15 16.94
C LYS A 88 11.70 10.02 17.93
N GLY A 89 12.14 8.80 17.62
CA GLY A 89 11.95 7.61 18.48
C GLY A 89 10.55 6.99 18.43
N LYS A 90 9.59 7.57 17.70
CA LYS A 90 8.25 7.00 17.50
C LYS A 90 8.16 6.32 16.13
N THR A 91 7.54 5.15 16.08
CA THR A 91 7.24 4.47 14.82
C THR A 91 6.14 5.24 14.07
N CYS A 92 6.30 5.41 12.77
CA CYS A 92 5.21 5.84 11.89
C CYS A 92 4.06 4.81 11.94
N PRO A 93 2.83 5.19 11.57
CA PRO A 93 1.70 4.25 11.48
C PRO A 93 2.00 3.01 10.63
#